data_AF-A0A939I4X1-F1
#
_entry.id   AF-A0A939I4X1-F1
#
_cell.length_a   1.000
_cell.length_b   1.000
_cell.length_c   1.000
_cell.angle_alpha   90.00
_cell.angle_beta   90.00
_cell.angle_gamma   90.00
#
_symmetry.space_group_name_H-M   'P 1'
#
loop_
_entity.id
_entity.type
_entity.pdbx_description
1 polymer ?
#
loop_
_entity_poly.entity_id
_entity_poly.type
_entity_poly.pdbx_seq_one_letter_code
_entity_poly.pdbx_strand_id
1 'polypeptide(L)'
;MAQPDRVRIVLAHHFSRDGEQLLPGDEIEVPHHEAQQLIGAGYVADVDPTDSAAVAKALAPVESKPALAKPTSNKAAGQASG
;
A
#
# COMPACT_ATOMS: atom_id res chain seq x y z
N MET A 1 16.45 4.02 2.26
CA MET A 1 15.50 3.61 3.33
C MET A 1 14.23 3.17 2.60
N ALA A 2 13.98 1.87 2.52
CA ALA A 2 12.85 1.33 1.78
C ALA A 2 11.55 1.80 2.45
N GLN A 3 10.68 2.48 1.70
CA GLN A 3 9.34 2.78 2.16
C GLN A 3 8.67 1.44 2.49
N PRO A 4 8.09 1.25 3.68
CA PRO A 4 7.44 -0.01 4.01
C PRO A 4 6.34 -0.24 2.99
N ASP A 5 6.45 -1.35 2.27
CA ASP A 5 5.50 -1.79 1.25
C ASP A 5 4.13 -1.93 1.93
N ARG A 6 3.29 -0.92 1.75
CA ARG A 6 1.95 -0.84 2.32
C ARG A 6 0.96 -1.33 1.29
N VAL A 7 -0.03 -2.07 1.77
CA VAL A 7 -1.03 -2.77 0.98
C VAL A 7 -2.39 -2.29 1.43
N ARG A 8 -3.30 -2.08 0.48
CA ARG A 8 -4.70 -1.78 0.76
C ARG A 8 -5.52 -3.06 0.68
N ILE A 9 -6.26 -3.34 1.75
CA ILE A 9 -7.13 -4.49 1.86
C ILE A 9 -8.53 -4.03 2.28
N VAL A 10 -9.54 -4.78 1.85
CA VAL A 10 -10.94 -4.56 2.25
C VAL A 10 -11.27 -5.55 3.35
N LEU A 11 -11.92 -5.12 4.42
CA LEU A 11 -12.26 -6.01 5.53
C LEU A 11 -13.48 -6.89 5.22
N ALA A 12 -13.40 -8.19 5.46
CA ALA A 12 -14.53 -9.12 5.39
C ALA A 12 -15.38 -9.13 6.67
N HIS A 13 -14.75 -8.76 7.79
CA HIS A 13 -15.31 -8.85 9.13
C HIS A 13 -15.01 -7.59 9.94
N HIS A 14 -15.65 -7.44 11.09
CA HIS A 14 -15.31 -6.37 12.03
C HIS A 14 -13.85 -6.52 12.47
N PHE A 15 -13.12 -5.40 12.49
CA PHE A 15 -11.73 -5.38 12.91
C PHE A 15 -11.50 -4.17 13.82
N SER A 16 -10.95 -4.40 15.00
CA SER A 16 -10.65 -3.31 15.94
C SER A 16 -9.17 -3.02 15.89
N ARG A 17 -8.81 -1.77 15.56
CA ARG A 17 -7.43 -1.32 15.43
C ARG A 17 -7.25 0.02 16.13
N ASP A 18 -6.23 0.13 16.98
CA ASP A 18 -5.88 1.40 17.66
C ASP A 18 -7.05 2.06 18.43
N GLY A 19 -8.03 1.26 18.88
CA GLY A 19 -9.24 1.75 19.54
C GLY A 19 -10.36 2.19 18.60
N GLU A 20 -10.12 2.14 17.28
CA GLU A 20 -11.12 2.36 16.23
C GLU A 20 -11.71 1.03 15.78
N GLN A 21 -13.02 1.00 15.56
CA GLN A 21 -13.74 -0.19 15.14
C GLN A 21 -14.09 -0.05 13.66
N LEU A 22 -13.40 -0.83 12.84
CA LEU A 22 -13.53 -0.85 11.39
C LEU A 22 -14.59 -1.89 11.01
N LEU A 23 -15.42 -1.54 10.04
CA LEU A 23 -16.56 -2.35 9.63
C LEU A 23 -16.17 -3.23 8.42
N PRO A 24 -16.87 -4.37 8.23
CA PRO A 24 -16.75 -5.11 6.99
C PRO A 24 -17.09 -4.20 5.79
N GLY A 25 -16.22 -4.21 4.78
CA GLY A 25 -16.28 -3.33 3.62
C GLY A 25 -15.39 -2.09 3.72
N ASP A 26 -14.83 -1.77 4.89
CA ASP A 26 -13.85 -0.70 5.01
C ASP A 26 -12.51 -1.10 4.36
N GLU A 27 -11.92 -0.15 3.63
CA GLU A 27 -10.61 -0.29 3.00
C GLU A 27 -9.55 0.31 3.92
N ILE A 28 -8.60 -0.52 4.35
CA ILE A 28 -7.52 -0.10 5.25
C ILE A 28 -6.16 -0.32 4.63
N GLU A 29 -5.23 0.57 4.97
CA GLU A 29 -3.84 0.45 4.58
C GLU A 29 -3.02 -0.15 5.72
N VAL A 30 -2.44 -1.32 5.47
CA VAL A 30 -1.63 -2.07 6.43
C VAL A 30 -0.27 -2.41 5.80
N PRO A 31 0.76 -2.66 6.61
CA PRO A 31 2.01 -3.23 6.13
C PRO A 31 1.79 -4.58 5.44
N HIS A 32 2.61 -4.91 4.44
CA HIS A 32 2.56 -6.19 3.72
C HIS A 32 2.47 -7.42 4.64
N HIS A 33 3.28 -7.48 5.70
CA HIS A 33 3.29 -8.62 6.63
C HIS A 33 1.98 -8.75 7.42
N GLU A 34 1.31 -7.64 7.71
CA GLU A 34 0.03 -7.61 8.44
C GLU A 34 -1.11 -8.00 7.49
N ALA A 35 -1.09 -7.48 6.25
CA ALA A 35 -2.02 -7.91 5.20
C ALA A 35 -1.97 -9.44 4.99
N GLN A 36 -0.78 -10.03 4.96
CA GLN A 36 -0.63 -11.47 4.79
C GLN A 36 -1.27 -12.27 5.94
N GLN A 37 -1.12 -11.78 7.19
CA GLN A 37 -1.76 -12.40 8.35
C GLN A 37 -3.29 -12.27 8.29
N LEU A 38 -3.80 -11.09 7.91
CA LEU A 38 -5.24 -10.84 7.78
C LEU A 38 -5.88 -11.69 6.68
N ILE A 39 -5.21 -11.84 5.54
CA ILE A 39 -5.65 -12.72 4.45
C ILE A 39 -5.67 -14.17 4.94
N GLY A 40 -4.58 -14.66 5.52
CA GLY A 40 -4.50 -16.03 6.04
C GLY A 40 -5.53 -16.34 7.13
N ALA A 41 -5.94 -15.32 7.90
CA ALA A 41 -6.99 -15.42 8.91
C ALA A 41 -8.41 -15.25 8.36
N GLY A 42 -8.58 -14.94 7.07
CA GLY A 42 -9.89 -14.74 6.43
C GLY A 42 -10.56 -13.40 6.74
N TYR A 43 -9.79 -12.39 7.19
CA TYR A 43 -10.30 -11.05 7.50
C TYR A 43 -10.37 -10.12 6.28
N VAL A 44 -9.90 -10.56 5.11
CA VAL A 44 -9.91 -9.76 3.88
C VAL A 44 -11.05 -10.21 2.97
N ALA A 45 -11.88 -9.24 2.56
CA ALA A 45 -13.01 -9.47 1.66
C ALA A 45 -12.52 -9.81 0.25
N ASP A 46 -13.23 -10.73 -0.40
CA ASP A 46 -12.98 -11.14 -1.80
C ASP A 46 -11.59 -11.76 -2.06
N VAL A 47 -10.87 -12.16 -1.00
CA VAL A 47 -9.56 -12.82 -1.11
C VAL A 47 -9.65 -14.20 -0.48
N ASP A 48 -9.52 -15.21 -1.32
CA ASP A 48 -9.41 -16.58 -0.85
C ASP A 48 -7.95 -16.87 -0.41
N PRO A 49 -7.70 -17.29 0.84
CA PRO A 49 -6.35 -17.55 1.33
C PRO A 49 -5.69 -18.80 0.73
N THR A 50 -6.47 -19.68 0.09
CA THR A 50 -5.97 -20.87 -0.61
C THR A 50 -5.60 -20.57 -2.06
N ASP A 51 -6.20 -19.53 -2.66
CA ASP A 51 -5.87 -19.07 -4.01
C ASP A 51 -4.64 -18.15 -4.00
N SER A 52 -3.47 -18.73 -4.31
CA SER A 52 -2.20 -18.01 -4.29
C SER A 52 -2.17 -16.79 -5.24
N ALA A 53 -2.97 -16.78 -6.31
CA ALA A 53 -3.05 -15.66 -7.23
C ALA A 53 -3.86 -14.48 -6.64
N ALA A 54 -4.98 -14.77 -5.98
CA ALA A 54 -5.79 -13.78 -5.24
C ALA A 54 -4.98 -13.17 -4.10
N VAL A 55 -4.26 -14.00 -3.32
CA VAL A 55 -3.37 -13.51 -2.25
C VAL A 55 -2.29 -12.60 -2.83
N ALA A 56 -1.60 -12.99 -3.90
CA ALA A 56 -0.57 -12.15 -4.52
C ALA A 56 -1.11 -10.82 -5.05
N LYS A 57 -2.33 -10.83 -5.62
CA LYS A 57 -3.01 -9.62 -6.11
C LYS A 57 -3.44 -8.70 -4.97
N ALA A 58 -3.95 -9.27 -3.87
CA ALA A 58 -4.34 -8.54 -2.69
C ALA A 58 -3.14 -7.96 -1.94
N LEU A 59 -2.00 -8.65 -1.96
CA LEU A 59 -0.72 -8.20 -1.40
C LEU A 59 0.07 -7.27 -2.32
N ALA A 60 -0.46 -6.93 -3.49
CA ALA A 60 0.21 -5.99 -4.36
C ALA A 60 0.33 -4.64 -3.65
N PRO A 61 1.54 -4.05 -3.54
CA PRO A 61 1.68 -2.72 -3.00
C PRO A 61 0.79 -1.77 -3.76
N VAL A 62 0.22 -0.79 -3.06
CA VAL A 62 -0.28 0.39 -3.75
C VAL A 62 0.90 1.00 -4.46
N GLU A 63 1.00 0.78 -5.77
CA GLU A 63 2.07 1.31 -6.58
C GLU A 63 2.03 2.83 -6.38
N SER A 64 2.93 3.32 -5.53
CA SER A 64 3.24 4.74 -5.46
C SER A 64 3.79 5.03 -6.84
N LYS A 65 2.91 5.45 -7.75
CA LYS A 65 3.27 5.96 -9.08
C LYS A 65 4.58 6.69 -8.87
N PRO A 66 5.68 6.27 -9.51
CA PRO A 66 6.93 6.99 -9.36
C PRO A 66 6.56 8.43 -9.69
N ALA A 67 6.69 9.32 -8.70
CA ALA A 67 6.37 10.73 -8.88
C ALA A 67 7.16 11.11 -10.12
N LEU A 68 6.44 11.37 -11.22
CA LEU A 68 7.01 11.67 -12.51
C LEU A 68 7.97 12.81 -12.25
N ALA A 69 9.26 12.49 -12.16
CA ALA A 69 10.26 13.43 -11.71
C ALA A 69 10.23 14.55 -12.74
N LYS A 70 9.66 15.70 -12.38
CA LYS A 70 9.88 16.94 -13.12
C LYS A 70 11.40 17.11 -13.16
N PRO A 71 12.08 17.08 -14.32
CA PRO A 71 13.41 17.65 -14.37
C PRO A 71 13.22 19.16 -14.18
N THR A 72 13.34 19.63 -12.94
CA THR A 72 13.63 21.05 -12.70
C THR A 72 15.12 21.20 -13.00
N SER A 73 15.43 21.46 -14.27
CA SER A 73 16.73 22.03 -14.64
C SER A 73 16.65 23.53 -14.33
N ASN A 74 16.75 23.87 -13.05
CA ASN A 74 17.04 25.23 -12.62
C ASN A 74 18.41 25.24 -11.93
N LYS A 75 19.45 25.47 -12.72
CA LYS A 75 20.81 25.86 -12.29
C LYS A 75 21.46 26.51 -13.51
N ALA A 76 22.08 27.68 -13.48
CA ALA A 76 22.23 28.75 -12.52
C ALA A 76 22.66 29.99 -13.33
N ALA A 77 22.52 31.15 -12.72
CA ALA A 77 23.10 32.39 -13.20
C ALA A 77 24.62 32.31 -13.33
N GLY A 78 25.16 33.02 -14.34
CA GLY A 78 26.45 33.69 -14.30
C GLY A 78 27.70 32.83 -14.52
N GLN A 79 28.34 33.00 -15.69
CA GLN A 79 29.76 33.38 -15.83
C GLN A 79 30.18 33.24 -17.29
N ALA A 80 30.37 34.36 -17.98
CA ALA A 80 31.28 34.48 -19.13
C ALA A 80 31.62 35.98 -19.30
N SER A 81 32.67 36.40 -18.60
CA SER A 81 33.49 37.54 -19.03
C SER A 81 34.51 37.00 -20.04
N GLY A 82 34.68 37.69 -21.16
CA GLY A 82 35.65 37.39 -22.21
C GLY A 82 35.33 38.15 -23.48
#